data_AF-A0A374VPX3-F1
#
_entry.id   AF-A0A374VPX3-F1
#
_cell.length_a   1.000
_cell.length_b   1.000
_cell.length_c   1.000
_cell.angle_alpha   90.00
_cell.angle_beta   90.00
_cell.angle_gamma   90.00
#
_symmetry.space_group_name_H-M   'P 1'
#
loop_
_entity.id
_entity.type
_entity.pdbx_description
1 polymer ?
#
loop_
_entity_poly.entity_id
_entity_poly.type
_entity_poly.pdbx_seq_one_letter_code
_entity_poly.pdbx_strand_id
1 'polypeptide(L)'
;MNTEKFISENFPQDKAQQFADILKDSISDYIGKKDNCTVEEWLNSYLMECLPDKSPEEISTISNEIISTIQIHDKTMDSMHNAMNSGKSVEAWFQEEISSQQSVGQQAYELTEAHSALTSVSNQYVDSDEQQEIVDVEVIDSEEWNDEMWNKYKMKDLVTETVRQAGDTALRTTASDLYEKTMEYGLKTVLTDKALISESIINGASSGLKIATAGAMEIANGNNVFPVDGSDTESRALIAGVAIENVKTLGRVASGEIGIADGLKEMQNISVATVAAIIKSKAINIGSKIGKKIGTTIGAVFGPIGAAVGHFAGGVVGKMAGTKVGSKIIETAKRVGSAAKSVVSRVANGARNVFNKVKSFFRGW
;
A
#
# COMPACT_ATOMS: atom_id res chain seq x y z
N MET A 1 16.10 8.05 -7.82
CA MET A 1 14.97 8.59 -8.62
C MET A 1 14.94 10.12 -8.52
N ASN A 2 14.72 10.86 -9.62
CA ASN A 2 14.45 12.31 -9.55
C ASN A 2 12.95 12.54 -9.32
N THR A 3 12.57 12.88 -8.08
CA THR A 3 11.17 13.00 -7.65
C THR A 3 10.38 14.07 -8.39
N GLU A 4 10.99 15.22 -8.73
CA GLU A 4 10.28 16.30 -9.41
C GLU A 4 9.95 15.93 -10.84
N LYS A 5 10.93 15.36 -11.54
CA LYS A 5 10.74 14.81 -12.88
C LYS A 5 9.65 13.74 -12.86
N PHE A 6 9.74 12.79 -11.92
CA PHE A 6 8.75 11.73 -11.75
C PHE A 6 7.32 12.28 -11.56
N ILE A 7 7.12 13.24 -10.66
CA ILE A 7 5.80 13.85 -10.44
C ILE A 7 5.34 14.59 -11.69
N SER A 8 6.21 15.33 -12.39
CA SER A 8 5.81 16.06 -13.60
C SER A 8 5.39 15.14 -14.75
N GLU A 9 6.02 13.97 -14.88
CA GLU A 9 5.73 13.00 -15.93
C GLU A 9 4.46 12.19 -15.63
N ASN A 10 4.23 11.84 -14.36
CA ASN A 10 3.11 10.97 -13.98
C ASN A 10 1.89 11.76 -13.49
N PHE A 11 2.05 12.94 -12.90
CA PHE A 11 0.97 13.77 -12.35
C PHE A 11 1.04 15.21 -12.89
N PRO A 12 0.87 15.41 -14.21
CA PRO A 12 0.80 16.76 -14.76
C PRO A 12 -0.37 17.53 -14.12
N GLN A 13 -0.21 18.85 -13.99
CA GLN A 13 -1.06 19.69 -13.14
C GLN A 13 -2.56 19.57 -13.44
N ASP A 14 -2.92 19.53 -14.71
CA ASP A 14 -4.30 19.38 -15.17
C ASP A 14 -4.91 18.02 -14.79
N LYS A 15 -4.12 16.93 -14.90
CA LYS A 15 -4.55 15.57 -14.55
C LYS A 15 -4.64 15.40 -13.04
N ALA A 16 -3.67 15.93 -12.30
CA ALA A 16 -3.71 15.93 -10.84
C ALA A 16 -4.94 16.69 -10.31
N GLN A 17 -5.28 17.84 -10.93
CA GLN A 17 -6.49 18.59 -10.59
C GLN A 17 -7.76 17.78 -10.86
N GLN A 18 -7.88 17.19 -12.05
CA GLN A 18 -9.02 16.34 -12.40
C GLN A 18 -9.16 15.16 -11.42
N PHE A 19 -8.05 14.49 -11.07
CA PHE A 19 -8.08 13.38 -10.12
C PHE A 19 -8.51 13.82 -8.71
N ALA A 20 -7.99 14.96 -8.23
CA ALA A 20 -8.39 15.51 -6.94
C ALA A 20 -9.89 15.88 -6.90
N ASP A 21 -10.43 16.40 -8.00
CA ASP A 21 -11.86 16.71 -8.11
C ASP A 21 -12.71 15.43 -8.11
N ILE A 22 -12.31 14.38 -8.83
CA ILE A 22 -12.99 13.07 -8.81
C ILE A 22 -12.98 12.46 -7.39
N LEU A 23 -11.84 12.52 -6.68
CA LEU A 23 -11.73 12.07 -5.29
C LEU A 23 -12.69 12.84 -4.38
N LYS A 24 -12.67 14.17 -4.48
CA LYS A 24 -13.53 15.05 -3.69
C LYS A 24 -15.01 14.77 -3.94
N ASP A 25 -15.41 14.63 -5.19
CA ASP A 25 -16.80 14.43 -5.57
C ASP A 25 -17.29 13.04 -5.11
N SER A 26 -16.50 11.99 -5.35
CA SER A 26 -16.82 10.62 -4.89
C SER A 26 -17.01 10.53 -3.39
N ILE A 27 -16.06 11.07 -2.61
CA ILE A 27 -16.12 11.02 -1.16
C ILE A 27 -17.28 11.88 -0.63
N SER A 28 -17.53 13.04 -1.23
CA SER A 28 -18.64 13.91 -0.82
C SER A 28 -20.00 13.28 -1.11
N ASP A 29 -20.16 12.64 -2.27
CA ASP A 29 -21.38 11.92 -2.63
C ASP A 29 -21.64 10.74 -1.69
N TYR A 30 -20.60 9.93 -1.41
CA TYR A 30 -20.69 8.85 -0.43
C TYR A 30 -21.15 9.38 0.94
N ILE A 31 -20.49 10.42 1.47
CA ILE A 31 -20.82 10.97 2.79
C ILE A 31 -22.25 11.50 2.85
N GLY A 32 -22.75 12.09 1.75
CA GLY A 32 -24.13 12.58 1.65
C GLY A 32 -25.17 11.46 1.59
N LYS A 33 -24.81 10.27 1.11
CA LYS A 33 -25.75 9.14 0.88
C LYS A 33 -25.58 7.98 1.87
N LYS A 34 -24.49 7.88 2.62
CA LYS A 34 -24.13 6.73 3.49
C LYS A 34 -25.19 6.35 4.53
N ASP A 35 -26.07 7.27 4.91
CA ASP A 35 -27.14 7.02 5.90
C ASP A 35 -28.47 6.61 5.24
N ASN A 36 -28.56 6.64 3.90
CA ASN A 36 -29.77 6.40 3.12
C ASN A 36 -29.71 5.13 2.24
N CYS A 37 -28.53 4.60 1.95
CA CYS A 37 -28.33 3.35 1.20
C CYS A 37 -27.07 2.61 1.66
N THR A 38 -26.95 1.34 1.27
CA THR A 38 -25.72 0.58 1.56
C THR A 38 -24.55 1.08 0.70
N VAL A 39 -23.31 0.76 1.10
CA VAL A 39 -22.14 1.15 0.30
C VAL A 39 -22.12 0.43 -1.04
N GLU A 40 -22.66 -0.79 -1.10
CA GLU A 40 -22.84 -1.59 -2.29
C GLU A 40 -23.79 -0.91 -3.30
N GLU A 41 -24.99 -0.52 -2.83
CA GLU A 41 -26.00 0.18 -3.63
C GLU A 41 -25.50 1.54 -4.11
N TRP A 42 -24.82 2.27 -3.22
CA TRP A 42 -24.21 3.56 -3.52
C TRP A 42 -23.16 3.43 -4.62
N LEU A 43 -22.14 2.58 -4.43
CA LEU A 43 -21.01 2.48 -5.37
C LEU A 43 -21.49 2.07 -6.76
N ASN A 44 -22.38 1.09 -6.84
CA ASN A 44 -22.90 0.61 -8.13
C ASN A 44 -23.62 1.73 -8.89
N SER A 45 -24.52 2.45 -8.21
CA SER A 45 -25.26 3.56 -8.81
C SER A 45 -24.33 4.70 -9.21
N TYR A 46 -23.37 5.05 -8.33
CA TYR A 46 -22.45 6.14 -8.55
C TYR A 46 -21.48 5.88 -9.72
N LEU A 47 -20.94 4.66 -9.82
CA LEU A 47 -20.10 4.27 -10.96
C LEU A 47 -20.89 4.23 -12.27
N MET A 48 -22.16 3.80 -12.24
CA MET A 48 -23.02 3.82 -13.44
C MET A 48 -23.26 5.24 -13.95
N GLU A 49 -23.42 6.21 -13.06
CA GLU A 49 -23.52 7.64 -13.41
C GLU A 49 -22.21 8.20 -13.96
N CYS A 50 -21.07 7.84 -13.36
CA CYS A 50 -19.77 8.41 -13.69
C CYS A 50 -19.06 7.74 -14.88
N LEU A 51 -19.46 6.51 -15.24
CA LEU A 51 -18.86 5.71 -16.32
C LEU A 51 -19.95 5.21 -17.29
N PRO A 52 -20.64 6.10 -18.02
CA PRO A 52 -21.79 5.77 -18.85
C PRO A 52 -21.47 4.85 -20.04
N ASP A 53 -20.19 4.74 -20.41
CA ASP A 53 -19.73 3.88 -21.50
C ASP A 53 -19.58 2.40 -21.09
N LYS A 54 -19.67 2.08 -19.80
CA LYS A 54 -19.60 0.70 -19.28
C LYS A 54 -21.00 0.12 -19.13
N SER A 55 -21.14 -1.18 -19.41
CA SER A 55 -22.39 -1.90 -19.19
C SER A 55 -22.71 -2.04 -17.69
N PRO A 56 -23.99 -2.19 -17.31
CA PRO A 56 -24.38 -2.46 -15.93
C PRO A 56 -23.68 -3.70 -15.33
N GLU A 57 -23.45 -4.73 -16.13
CA GLU A 57 -22.76 -5.96 -15.73
C GLU A 57 -21.28 -5.71 -15.42
N GLU A 58 -20.60 -4.91 -16.24
CA GLU A 58 -19.21 -4.49 -15.99
C GLU A 58 -19.13 -3.63 -14.72
N ILE A 59 -20.04 -2.67 -14.54
CA ILE A 59 -20.10 -1.83 -13.33
C ILE A 59 -20.33 -2.68 -12.08
N SER A 60 -21.22 -3.67 -12.16
CA SER A 60 -21.45 -4.61 -11.06
C SER A 60 -20.20 -5.43 -10.72
N THR A 61 -19.49 -5.93 -11.73
CA THR A 61 -18.23 -6.66 -11.55
C THR A 61 -17.18 -5.81 -10.85
N ILE A 62 -16.94 -4.59 -11.37
CA ILE A 62 -16.00 -3.62 -10.81
C ILE A 62 -16.37 -3.27 -9.36
N SER A 63 -17.64 -2.97 -9.10
CA SER A 63 -18.12 -2.60 -7.76
C SER A 63 -17.86 -3.73 -6.77
N ASN A 64 -18.24 -4.96 -7.13
CA ASN A 64 -18.06 -6.14 -6.29
C ASN A 64 -16.57 -6.42 -6.04
N GLU A 65 -15.72 -6.26 -7.05
CA GLU A 65 -14.27 -6.42 -6.92
C GLU A 65 -13.71 -5.40 -5.91
N ILE A 66 -13.99 -4.10 -6.07
CA ILE A 66 -13.58 -3.05 -5.12
C ILE A 66 -14.01 -3.39 -3.69
N ILE A 67 -15.30 -3.69 -3.50
CA ILE A 67 -15.87 -3.94 -2.18
C ILE A 67 -15.24 -5.18 -1.55
N SER A 68 -15.12 -6.27 -2.30
CA SER A 68 -14.52 -7.51 -1.81
C SER A 68 -13.05 -7.33 -1.44
N THR A 69 -12.27 -6.62 -2.25
CA THR A 69 -10.86 -6.32 -1.98
C THR A 69 -10.70 -5.52 -0.70
N ILE A 70 -11.47 -4.43 -0.51
CA ILE A 70 -11.43 -3.64 0.72
C ILE A 70 -11.88 -4.47 1.93
N GLN A 71 -12.93 -5.29 1.80
CA GLN A 71 -13.37 -6.15 2.90
C GLN A 71 -12.32 -7.19 3.30
N ILE A 72 -11.59 -7.77 2.33
CA ILE A 72 -10.48 -8.69 2.61
C ILE A 72 -9.35 -7.93 3.31
N HIS A 73 -9.00 -6.75 2.82
CA HIS A 73 -7.98 -5.88 3.42
C HIS A 73 -8.30 -5.53 4.87
N ASP A 74 -9.52 -5.03 5.12
CA ASP A 74 -10.00 -4.64 6.45
C ASP A 74 -10.00 -5.83 7.42
N LYS A 75 -10.57 -6.97 7.03
CA LYS A 75 -10.57 -8.18 7.87
C LYS A 75 -9.16 -8.66 8.19
N THR A 76 -8.22 -8.50 7.25
CA THR A 76 -6.83 -8.89 7.44
C THR A 76 -6.12 -7.93 8.39
N MET A 77 -6.37 -6.62 8.29
CA MET A 77 -5.90 -5.61 9.25
C MET A 77 -6.46 -5.86 10.66
N ASP A 78 -7.77 -6.11 10.79
CA ASP A 78 -8.41 -6.40 12.08
C ASP A 78 -7.84 -7.68 12.71
N SER A 79 -7.61 -8.72 11.90
CA SER A 79 -6.96 -9.96 12.34
C SER A 79 -5.55 -9.68 12.89
N MET A 80 -4.75 -8.88 12.17
CA MET A 80 -3.42 -8.47 12.60
C MET A 80 -3.45 -7.71 13.93
N HIS A 81 -4.30 -6.69 14.03
CA HIS A 81 -4.41 -5.88 15.24
C HIS A 81 -4.85 -6.73 16.44
N ASN A 82 -5.82 -7.61 16.26
CA ASN A 82 -6.27 -8.54 17.31
C ASN A 82 -5.14 -9.48 17.76
N ALA A 83 -4.37 -10.03 16.82
CA ALA A 83 -3.23 -10.87 17.13
C ALA A 83 -2.15 -10.10 17.90
N MET A 84 -1.79 -8.90 17.45
CA MET A 84 -0.79 -8.04 18.11
C MET A 84 -1.24 -7.61 19.52
N ASN A 85 -2.52 -7.25 19.69
CA ASN A 85 -3.11 -6.90 20.98
C ASN A 85 -3.12 -8.09 21.96
N SER A 86 -3.14 -9.33 21.44
CA SER A 86 -3.00 -10.55 22.23
C SER A 86 -1.54 -10.92 22.57
N GLY A 87 -0.56 -10.11 22.13
CA GLY A 87 0.87 -10.34 22.33
C GLY A 87 1.53 -11.25 21.28
N LYS A 88 0.82 -11.62 20.21
CA LYS A 88 1.38 -12.39 19.09
C LYS A 88 2.28 -11.49 18.24
N SER A 89 3.41 -12.02 17.76
CA SER A 89 4.26 -11.29 16.82
C SER A 89 3.59 -11.19 15.45
N VAL A 90 3.94 -10.16 14.68
CA VAL A 90 3.40 -9.96 13.32
C VAL A 90 3.81 -11.09 12.38
N GLU A 91 4.99 -11.69 12.57
CA GLU A 91 5.47 -12.84 11.79
C GLU A 91 4.64 -14.10 12.07
N ALA A 92 4.37 -14.37 13.36
CA ALA A 92 3.55 -15.50 13.76
C ALA A 92 2.10 -15.34 13.27
N TRP A 93 1.55 -14.11 13.38
CA TRP A 93 0.25 -13.79 12.81
C TRP A 93 0.24 -13.99 11.29
N PHE A 94 1.20 -13.42 10.56
CA PHE A 94 1.25 -13.48 9.11
C PHE A 94 1.31 -14.92 8.60
N GLN A 95 2.12 -15.78 9.25
CA GLN A 95 2.19 -17.20 8.92
C GLN A 95 0.82 -17.90 9.07
N GLU A 96 0.08 -17.62 10.14
CA GLU A 96 -1.26 -18.18 10.34
C GLU A 96 -2.26 -17.61 9.33
N GLU A 97 -2.14 -16.32 9.03
CA GLU A 97 -3.07 -15.58 8.18
C GLU A 97 -3.05 -16.08 6.73
N ILE A 98 -1.86 -16.38 6.19
CA ILE A 98 -1.69 -16.90 4.83
C ILE A 98 -1.81 -18.43 4.74
N SER A 99 -1.97 -19.12 5.87
CA SER A 99 -2.05 -20.58 5.88
C SER A 99 -3.26 -21.05 5.05
N SER A 100 -3.01 -21.94 4.09
CA SER A 100 -4.05 -22.44 3.17
C SER A 100 -4.06 -23.97 3.10
N GLN A 101 -5.02 -24.54 2.36
CA GLN A 101 -5.07 -25.99 2.06
C GLN A 101 -4.09 -26.41 0.95
N GLN A 102 -3.35 -25.45 0.35
CA GLN A 102 -2.36 -25.75 -0.69
C GLN A 102 -1.14 -26.48 -0.11
N SER A 103 -0.36 -27.12 -0.97
CA SER A 103 0.92 -27.73 -0.55
C SER A 103 1.87 -26.67 0.00
N VAL A 104 2.77 -27.10 0.89
CA VAL A 104 3.76 -26.20 1.51
C VAL A 104 4.67 -25.57 0.45
N GLY A 105 5.02 -26.31 -0.61
CA GLY A 105 5.81 -25.77 -1.72
C GLY A 105 5.05 -24.74 -2.56
N GLN A 106 3.74 -24.91 -2.78
CA GLN A 106 2.93 -23.87 -3.43
C GLN A 106 2.84 -22.59 -2.58
N GLN A 107 2.65 -22.72 -1.26
CA GLN A 107 2.69 -21.56 -0.35
C GLN A 107 4.06 -20.88 -0.36
N ALA A 108 5.13 -21.67 -0.42
CA ALA A 108 6.49 -21.14 -0.57
C ALA A 108 6.65 -20.36 -1.88
N TYR A 109 6.06 -20.84 -2.97
CA TYR A 109 6.18 -20.22 -4.29
C TYR A 109 5.54 -18.83 -4.28
N GLU A 110 4.32 -18.75 -3.74
CA GLU A 110 3.57 -17.51 -3.58
C GLU A 110 4.30 -16.51 -2.66
N LEU A 111 4.91 -17.01 -1.58
CA LEU A 111 5.72 -16.17 -0.68
C LEU A 111 7.01 -15.67 -1.32
N THR A 112 7.69 -16.50 -2.12
CA THR A 112 8.90 -16.09 -2.83
C THR A 112 8.57 -15.03 -3.88
N GLU A 113 7.47 -15.21 -4.63
CA GLU A 113 6.99 -14.19 -5.58
C GLU A 113 6.66 -12.87 -4.87
N ALA A 114 6.00 -12.93 -3.71
CA ALA A 114 5.75 -11.76 -2.90
C ALA A 114 7.05 -11.10 -2.43
N HIS A 115 8.00 -11.89 -1.92
CA HIS A 115 9.30 -11.41 -1.47
C HIS A 115 10.07 -10.74 -2.60
N SER A 116 10.20 -11.40 -3.77
CA SER A 116 10.89 -10.88 -4.94
C SER A 116 10.29 -9.59 -5.45
N ALA A 117 8.96 -9.48 -5.49
CA ALA A 117 8.29 -8.25 -5.87
C ALA A 117 8.54 -7.12 -4.87
N LEU A 118 8.51 -7.40 -3.56
CA LEU A 118 8.84 -6.41 -2.53
C LEU A 118 10.31 -5.98 -2.60
N THR A 119 11.22 -6.90 -2.90
CA THR A 119 12.65 -6.59 -3.10
C THR A 119 12.84 -5.71 -4.34
N SER A 120 12.18 -6.06 -5.44
CA SER A 120 12.18 -5.25 -6.67
C SER A 120 11.63 -3.84 -6.43
N VAL A 121 10.52 -3.71 -5.69
CA VAL A 121 9.96 -2.41 -5.31
C VAL A 121 10.93 -1.64 -4.41
N SER A 122 11.44 -2.26 -3.35
CA SER A 122 12.41 -1.67 -2.42
C SER A 122 13.64 -1.12 -3.15
N ASN A 123 14.14 -1.84 -4.14
CA ASN A 123 15.29 -1.45 -4.96
C ASN A 123 15.06 -0.15 -5.76
N GLN A 124 13.81 0.20 -6.06
CA GLN A 124 13.46 1.44 -6.76
C GLN A 124 13.60 2.70 -5.88
N TYR A 125 13.69 2.53 -4.55
CA TYR A 125 13.80 3.61 -3.57
C TYR A 125 15.23 3.83 -3.05
N VAL A 126 16.20 3.06 -3.55
CA VAL A 126 17.60 3.10 -3.07
C VAL A 126 18.56 3.34 -4.22
N ASP A 127 19.78 3.73 -3.88
CA ASP A 127 20.87 3.84 -4.85
C ASP A 127 21.32 2.44 -5.31
N SER A 128 21.89 2.36 -6.51
CA SER A 128 22.24 1.08 -7.15
C SER A 128 23.22 0.23 -6.34
N ASP A 129 24.06 0.84 -5.49
CA ASP A 129 25.00 0.15 -4.60
C ASP A 129 24.34 -0.45 -3.34
N GLU A 130 23.09 -0.07 -3.05
CA GLU A 130 22.29 -0.58 -1.93
C GLU A 130 21.19 -1.56 -2.38
N GLN A 131 21.09 -1.84 -3.69
CA GLN A 131 20.09 -2.76 -4.23
C GLN A 131 20.38 -4.21 -3.83
N GLN A 132 19.32 -4.91 -3.43
CA GLN A 132 19.34 -6.32 -3.08
C GLN A 132 19.14 -7.18 -4.33
N GLU A 133 19.65 -8.40 -4.32
CA GLU A 133 19.42 -9.36 -5.41
C GLU A 133 17.93 -9.76 -5.47
N ILE A 134 17.38 -9.82 -6.68
CA ILE A 134 15.99 -10.22 -6.92
C ILE A 134 16.00 -11.69 -7.34
N VAL A 135 15.22 -12.51 -6.65
CA VAL A 135 15.06 -13.93 -7.00
C VAL A 135 14.04 -14.06 -8.12
N ASP A 136 14.45 -14.59 -9.28
CA ASP A 136 13.54 -14.95 -10.37
C ASP A 136 13.02 -16.38 -10.16
N VAL A 137 11.78 -16.49 -9.66
CA VAL A 137 11.19 -17.78 -9.26
C VAL A 137 10.93 -18.68 -10.47
N GLU A 138 10.75 -18.12 -11.67
CA GLU A 138 10.50 -18.91 -12.89
C GLU A 138 11.75 -19.60 -13.43
N VAL A 139 12.93 -19.14 -13.01
CA VAL A 139 14.23 -19.64 -13.46
C VAL A 139 14.83 -20.65 -12.47
N ILE A 140 14.22 -20.85 -11.30
CA ILE A 140 14.65 -21.86 -10.33
C ILE A 140 14.41 -23.25 -10.93
N ASP A 141 15.45 -24.09 -10.93
CA ASP A 141 15.37 -25.45 -11.44
C ASP A 141 14.36 -26.28 -10.64
N SER A 142 13.57 -27.15 -11.31
CA SER A 142 12.65 -28.07 -10.64
C SER A 142 13.32 -29.04 -9.65
N GLU A 143 14.62 -29.32 -9.83
CA GLU A 143 15.42 -30.07 -8.87
C GLU A 143 15.71 -29.23 -7.60
N GLU A 144 15.80 -27.91 -7.72
CA GLU A 144 15.97 -26.94 -6.63
C GLU A 144 14.64 -26.45 -6.03
N TRP A 145 13.54 -26.61 -6.77
CA TRP A 145 12.19 -26.22 -6.38
C TRP A 145 11.19 -27.36 -6.57
N ASN A 146 11.01 -28.16 -5.51
CA ASN A 146 9.93 -29.13 -5.41
C ASN A 146 9.27 -29.09 -4.02
N ASP A 147 8.04 -29.60 -3.93
CA ASP A 147 7.24 -29.53 -2.71
C ASP A 147 7.90 -30.22 -1.50
N GLU A 148 8.68 -31.28 -1.73
CA GLU A 148 9.35 -32.04 -0.66
C GLU A 148 10.51 -31.28 -0.02
N MET A 149 11.08 -30.29 -0.73
CA MET A 149 12.14 -29.44 -0.20
C MET A 149 11.63 -28.47 0.86
N TRP A 150 10.33 -28.22 0.92
CA TRP A 150 9.72 -27.27 1.84
C TRP A 150 9.21 -27.96 3.10
N ASN A 151 9.63 -27.42 4.25
CA ASN A 151 9.17 -27.87 5.56
C ASN A 151 8.87 -26.68 6.47
N LYS A 152 8.30 -26.95 7.63
CA LYS A 152 7.89 -25.92 8.60
C LYS A 152 9.00 -24.93 8.96
N TYR A 153 10.27 -25.37 9.01
CA TYR A 153 11.39 -24.49 9.36
C TYR A 153 11.74 -23.54 8.22
N LYS A 154 11.93 -24.05 6.99
CA LYS A 154 12.21 -23.21 5.82
C LYS A 154 11.09 -22.21 5.53
N MET A 155 9.84 -22.63 5.72
CA MET A 155 8.69 -21.73 5.60
C MET A 155 8.73 -20.60 6.62
N LYS A 156 9.14 -20.88 7.86
CA LYS A 156 9.24 -19.85 8.89
C LYS A 156 10.28 -18.78 8.53
N ASP A 157 11.41 -19.20 7.96
CA ASP A 157 12.47 -18.28 7.55
C ASP A 157 11.99 -17.41 6.37
N LEU A 158 11.37 -18.02 5.36
CA LEU A 158 10.79 -17.30 4.23
C LEU A 158 9.71 -16.30 4.68
N VAL A 159 8.80 -16.71 5.57
CA VAL A 159 7.78 -15.80 6.14
C VAL A 159 8.44 -14.63 6.87
N THR A 160 9.43 -14.90 7.72
CA THR A 160 10.14 -13.86 8.48
C THR A 160 10.75 -12.84 7.52
N GLU A 161 11.38 -13.32 6.46
CA GLU A 161 12.06 -12.49 5.46
C GLU A 161 11.07 -11.70 4.58
N THR A 162 9.95 -12.29 4.17
CA THR A 162 8.87 -11.59 3.46
C THR A 162 8.23 -10.50 4.34
N VAL A 163 7.94 -10.79 5.60
CA VAL A 163 7.38 -9.81 6.55
C VAL A 163 8.38 -8.66 6.78
N ARG A 164 9.67 -8.98 6.97
CA ARG A 164 10.74 -7.98 7.09
C ARG A 164 10.79 -7.11 5.84
N GLN A 165 10.75 -7.70 4.65
CA GLN A 165 10.86 -6.99 3.38
C GLN A 165 9.63 -6.13 3.07
N ALA A 166 8.43 -6.55 3.47
CA ALA A 166 7.22 -5.73 3.40
C ALA A 166 7.34 -4.49 4.32
N GLY A 167 7.84 -4.68 5.54
CA GLY A 167 8.13 -3.59 6.46
C GLY A 167 9.26 -2.66 5.98
N ASP A 168 10.29 -3.18 5.34
CA ASP A 168 11.39 -2.39 4.76
C ASP A 168 10.94 -1.59 3.55
N THR A 169 10.08 -2.18 2.70
CA THR A 169 9.44 -1.48 1.58
C THR A 169 8.64 -0.28 2.08
N ALA A 170 7.78 -0.47 3.08
CA ALA A 170 7.03 0.63 3.69
C ALA A 170 7.95 1.72 4.25
N LEU A 171 9.02 1.32 4.93
CA LEU A 171 10.00 2.22 5.52
C LEU A 171 10.71 3.07 4.44
N ARG A 172 11.18 2.45 3.36
CA ARG A 172 11.88 3.14 2.27
C ARG A 172 10.95 4.05 1.48
N THR A 173 9.74 3.61 1.19
CA THR A 173 8.71 4.45 0.56
C THR A 173 8.42 5.68 1.41
N THR A 174 8.23 5.51 2.72
CA THR A 174 7.98 6.61 3.68
C THR A 174 9.19 7.53 3.84
N ALA A 175 10.40 6.98 3.75
CA ALA A 175 11.65 7.74 3.78
C ALA A 175 11.92 8.50 2.47
N SER A 176 11.23 8.18 1.38
CA SER A 176 11.49 8.81 0.08
C SER A 176 10.98 10.25 0.02
N ASP A 177 11.63 11.09 -0.78
CA ASP A 177 11.12 12.44 -1.06
C ASP A 177 9.80 12.41 -1.83
N LEU A 178 9.50 11.29 -2.50
CA LEU A 178 8.24 11.09 -3.21
C LEU A 178 7.06 11.11 -2.24
N TYR A 179 7.20 10.50 -1.07
CA TYR A 179 6.17 10.49 -0.01
C TYR A 179 5.75 11.90 0.39
N GLU A 180 6.70 12.74 0.82
CA GLU A 180 6.40 14.10 1.25
C GLU A 180 5.81 14.95 0.10
N LYS A 181 6.44 14.93 -1.07
CA LYS A 181 6.05 15.80 -2.19
C LYS A 181 4.67 15.47 -2.74
N THR A 182 4.31 14.18 -2.84
CA THR A 182 3.00 13.78 -3.39
C THR A 182 1.86 14.00 -2.39
N MET A 183 2.06 13.76 -1.10
CA MET A 183 1.08 14.13 -0.08
C MET A 183 0.84 15.64 -0.05
N GLU A 184 1.91 16.44 -0.06
CA GLU A 184 1.79 17.91 -0.08
C GLU A 184 1.13 18.42 -1.37
N TYR A 185 1.39 17.76 -2.49
CA TYR A 185 0.75 18.08 -3.76
C TYR A 185 -0.76 17.84 -3.68
N GLY A 186 -1.20 16.66 -3.25
CA GLY A 186 -2.62 16.34 -3.07
C GLY A 186 -3.35 17.34 -2.16
N LEU A 187 -2.72 17.73 -1.05
CA LEU A 187 -3.25 18.75 -0.15
C LEU A 187 -3.49 20.09 -0.87
N LYS A 188 -2.51 20.54 -1.67
CA LYS A 188 -2.54 21.87 -2.33
C LYS A 188 -3.50 21.94 -3.51
N THR A 189 -3.78 20.81 -4.16
CA THR A 189 -4.67 20.74 -5.34
C THR A 189 -6.14 20.97 -4.97
N VAL A 190 -6.56 20.64 -3.75
CA VAL A 190 -7.93 20.92 -3.29
C VAL A 190 -8.01 22.37 -2.80
N LEU A 191 -8.71 23.22 -3.56
CA LEU A 191 -8.85 24.65 -3.27
C LEU A 191 -9.94 24.98 -2.23
N THR A 192 -10.74 24.00 -1.82
CA THR A 192 -11.85 24.22 -0.87
C THR A 192 -11.33 24.27 0.56
N ASP A 193 -11.70 25.31 1.32
CA ASP A 193 -11.36 25.44 2.75
C ASP A 193 -12.48 24.95 3.69
N LYS A 194 -13.63 24.57 3.15
CA LYS A 194 -14.72 23.95 3.92
C LYS A 194 -14.39 22.49 4.22
N ALA A 195 -14.48 22.10 5.48
CA ALA A 195 -14.42 20.69 5.86
C ALA A 195 -15.64 19.94 5.29
N LEU A 196 -15.35 18.88 4.52
CA LEU A 196 -16.33 17.98 3.90
C LEU A 196 -16.40 16.64 4.65
N ILE A 197 -15.32 16.28 5.35
CA ILE A 197 -15.19 15.04 6.12
C ILE A 197 -14.93 15.42 7.57
N SER A 198 -15.57 14.75 8.53
CA SER A 198 -15.25 14.94 9.94
C SER A 198 -13.98 14.19 10.32
N GLU A 199 -13.25 14.72 11.32
CA GLU A 199 -12.06 14.06 11.85
C GLU A 199 -12.36 12.64 12.36
N SER A 200 -13.56 12.39 12.89
CA SER A 200 -14.00 11.05 13.28
C SER A 200 -14.15 10.07 12.12
N ILE A 201 -14.53 10.55 10.92
CA ILE A 201 -14.60 9.70 9.71
C ILE A 201 -13.18 9.35 9.24
N ILE A 202 -12.23 10.27 9.34
CA ILE A 202 -10.81 9.97 9.05
C ILE A 202 -10.22 9.02 10.07
N ASN A 203 -10.34 9.33 11.36
CA ASN A 203 -9.73 8.53 12.43
C ASN A 203 -10.42 7.17 12.61
N GLY A 204 -11.71 7.09 12.28
CA GLY A 204 -12.47 5.84 12.21
C GLY A 204 -12.32 5.09 10.88
N ALA A 205 -11.67 5.70 9.87
CA ALA A 205 -11.51 5.21 8.49
C ALA A 205 -12.46 4.07 8.11
N SER A 206 -13.75 4.39 7.96
CA SER A 206 -14.73 3.36 7.62
C SER A 206 -14.38 2.73 6.26
N SER A 207 -14.68 1.44 6.10
CA SER A 207 -14.55 0.73 4.82
C SER A 207 -15.15 1.53 3.66
N GLY A 208 -16.21 2.29 3.91
CA GLY A 208 -16.83 3.17 2.93
C GLY A 208 -15.96 4.32 2.42
N LEU A 209 -15.10 4.93 3.25
CA LEU A 209 -14.17 5.96 2.77
C LEU A 209 -13.10 5.36 1.83
N LYS A 210 -12.62 4.15 2.14
CA LYS A 210 -11.71 3.38 1.28
C LYS A 210 -12.38 3.02 -0.04
N ILE A 211 -13.62 2.54 0.02
CA ILE A 211 -14.42 2.20 -1.17
C ILE A 211 -14.68 3.44 -2.02
N ALA A 212 -15.03 4.58 -1.42
CA ALA A 212 -15.24 5.83 -2.17
C ALA A 212 -13.95 6.33 -2.84
N THR A 213 -12.81 6.18 -2.16
CA THR A 213 -11.49 6.51 -2.71
C THR A 213 -11.12 5.55 -3.86
N ALA A 214 -11.39 4.26 -3.71
CA ALA A 214 -11.17 3.26 -4.77
C ALA A 214 -12.06 3.51 -5.99
N GLY A 215 -13.35 3.81 -5.78
CA GLY A 215 -14.29 4.19 -6.83
C GLY A 215 -13.82 5.44 -7.59
N ALA A 216 -13.28 6.44 -6.89
CA ALA A 216 -12.66 7.60 -7.52
C ALA A 216 -11.45 7.24 -8.40
N MET A 217 -10.60 6.31 -7.95
CA MET A 217 -9.48 5.81 -8.76
C MET A 217 -9.97 5.08 -10.02
N GLU A 218 -11.08 4.34 -9.92
CA GLU A 218 -11.71 3.67 -11.07
C GLU A 218 -12.29 4.66 -12.07
N ILE A 219 -12.99 5.70 -11.59
CA ILE A 219 -13.53 6.77 -12.43
C ILE A 219 -12.38 7.51 -13.14
N ALA A 220 -11.32 7.85 -12.41
CA ALA A 220 -10.14 8.47 -12.98
C ALA A 220 -9.48 7.59 -14.05
N ASN A 221 -9.48 6.27 -13.84
CA ASN A 221 -8.95 5.30 -14.82
C ASN A 221 -9.81 5.28 -16.09
N GLY A 222 -11.14 5.17 -15.95
CA GLY A 222 -12.07 5.23 -17.08
C GLY A 222 -11.98 6.54 -17.88
N ASN A 223 -11.63 7.65 -17.21
CA ASN A 223 -11.50 8.96 -17.83
C ASN A 223 -10.08 9.26 -18.37
N ASN A 224 -9.15 8.29 -18.35
CA ASN A 224 -7.75 8.49 -18.75
C ASN A 224 -7.06 9.64 -17.99
N VAL A 225 -7.40 9.79 -16.70
CA VAL A 225 -6.80 10.75 -15.78
C VAL A 225 -5.89 10.06 -14.76
N PHE A 226 -6.10 8.76 -14.54
CA PHE A 226 -5.33 8.00 -13.58
C PHE A 226 -3.88 7.81 -14.05
N PRO A 227 -2.89 8.09 -13.19
CA PRO A 227 -1.48 8.12 -13.59
C PRO A 227 -0.79 6.75 -13.51
N VAL A 228 -1.57 5.67 -13.38
CA VAL A 228 -1.06 4.29 -13.27
C VAL A 228 -1.57 3.47 -14.43
N ASP A 229 -0.76 3.34 -15.48
CA ASP A 229 -1.04 2.43 -16.58
C ASP A 229 -0.99 0.98 -16.08
N GLY A 230 -2.03 0.20 -16.40
CA GLY A 230 -2.02 -1.26 -16.22
C GLY A 230 -2.30 -1.79 -14.80
N SER A 231 -2.62 -0.94 -13.83
CA SER A 231 -3.18 -1.41 -12.54
C SER A 231 -4.56 -2.03 -12.76
N ASP A 232 -4.85 -3.15 -12.10
CA ASP A 232 -6.20 -3.73 -12.07
C ASP A 232 -7.07 -3.08 -10.98
N THR A 233 -8.37 -3.40 -10.98
CA THR A 233 -9.33 -2.89 -10.00
C THR A 233 -8.89 -3.19 -8.56
N GLU A 234 -8.40 -4.41 -8.32
CA GLU A 234 -7.88 -4.83 -7.02
C GLU A 234 -6.72 -3.95 -6.56
N SER A 235 -5.74 -3.69 -7.44
CA SER A 235 -4.59 -2.84 -7.12
C SER A 235 -5.04 -1.42 -6.76
N ARG A 236 -5.99 -0.84 -7.49
CA ARG A 236 -6.56 0.48 -7.15
C ARG A 236 -7.26 0.48 -5.80
N ALA A 237 -8.05 -0.56 -5.51
CA ALA A 237 -8.70 -0.70 -4.22
C ALA A 237 -7.68 -0.83 -3.07
N LEU A 238 -6.61 -1.60 -3.25
CA LEU A 238 -5.54 -1.72 -2.25
C LEU A 238 -4.76 -0.41 -2.07
N ILE A 239 -4.46 0.33 -3.15
CA ILE A 239 -3.84 1.66 -3.05
C ILE A 239 -4.73 2.60 -2.23
N ALA A 240 -6.04 2.61 -2.48
CA ALA A 240 -7.01 3.39 -1.71
C ALA A 240 -7.03 2.96 -0.24
N GLY A 241 -7.06 1.65 0.04
CA GLY A 241 -7.04 1.10 1.40
C GLY A 241 -5.79 1.52 2.19
N VAL A 242 -4.61 1.37 1.58
CA VAL A 242 -3.32 1.78 2.15
C VAL A 242 -3.27 3.30 2.37
N ALA A 243 -3.73 4.09 1.40
CA ALA A 243 -3.76 5.55 1.51
C ALA A 243 -4.57 6.02 2.72
N ILE A 244 -5.79 5.49 2.88
CA ILE A 244 -6.69 5.88 3.96
C ILE A 244 -6.18 5.40 5.32
N GLU A 245 -5.65 4.18 5.44
CA GLU A 245 -5.08 3.70 6.72
C GLU A 245 -3.82 4.48 7.12
N ASN A 246 -2.98 4.87 6.17
CA ASN A 246 -1.83 5.73 6.45
C ASN A 246 -2.28 7.13 6.89
N VAL A 247 -3.29 7.72 6.25
CA VAL A 247 -3.85 9.02 6.68
C VAL A 247 -4.45 8.94 8.08
N LYS A 248 -5.19 7.88 8.40
CA LYS A 248 -5.70 7.62 9.75
C LYS A 248 -4.57 7.52 10.76
N THR A 249 -3.51 6.76 10.44
CA THR A 249 -2.32 6.62 11.30
C THR A 249 -1.66 7.98 11.54
N LEU A 250 -1.47 8.78 10.50
CA LEU A 250 -0.94 10.14 10.62
C LEU A 250 -1.86 11.06 11.43
N GLY A 251 -3.17 10.92 11.29
CA GLY A 251 -4.17 11.62 12.10
C GLY A 251 -4.03 11.30 13.60
N ARG A 252 -3.84 10.03 13.94
CA ARG A 252 -3.59 9.57 15.32
C ARG A 252 -2.26 10.06 15.89
N VAL A 253 -1.20 10.12 15.08
CA VAL A 253 0.07 10.75 15.49
C VAL A 253 -0.12 12.26 15.67
N ALA A 254 -0.85 12.91 14.76
CA ALA A 254 -1.11 14.33 14.81
C ALA A 254 -1.92 14.71 16.06
N SER A 255 -2.94 13.92 16.43
CA SER A 255 -3.74 14.13 17.65
C SER A 255 -2.95 13.85 18.93
N GLY A 256 -1.81 13.14 18.84
CA GLY A 256 -1.00 12.72 19.97
C GLY A 256 -1.49 11.42 20.62
N GLU A 257 -2.42 10.71 19.98
CA GLU A 257 -2.89 9.40 20.42
C GLU A 257 -1.77 8.35 20.41
N ILE A 258 -0.90 8.40 19.40
CA ILE A 258 0.28 7.54 19.26
C ILE A 258 1.54 8.34 18.94
N GLY A 259 2.72 7.80 19.27
CA GLY A 259 4.00 8.45 18.96
C GLY A 259 4.39 8.33 17.48
N ILE A 260 5.39 9.12 17.04
CA ILE A 260 5.95 9.01 15.67
C ILE A 260 6.47 7.60 15.38
N ALA A 261 7.17 6.99 16.34
CA ALA A 261 7.72 5.66 16.18
C ALA A 261 6.62 4.60 16.02
N ASP A 262 5.55 4.70 16.82
CA ASP A 262 4.39 3.82 16.73
C ASP A 262 3.63 4.04 15.41
N GLY A 263 3.49 5.28 14.97
CA GLY A 263 2.91 5.60 13.67
C GLY A 263 3.71 5.01 12.51
N LEU A 264 5.04 5.14 12.53
CA LEU A 264 5.90 4.51 11.53
C LEU A 264 5.77 2.98 11.56
N LYS A 265 5.78 2.38 12.76
CA LYS A 265 5.58 0.93 12.93
C LYS A 265 4.22 0.48 12.40
N GLU A 266 3.18 1.26 12.62
CA GLU A 266 1.85 0.97 12.10
C GLU A 266 1.79 1.06 10.57
N MET A 267 2.45 2.05 9.95
CA MET A 267 2.58 2.09 8.48
C MET A 267 3.32 0.86 7.92
N GLN A 268 4.31 0.33 8.63
CA GLN A 268 4.94 -0.95 8.26
C GLN A 268 3.96 -2.12 8.40
N ASN A 269 3.19 -2.18 9.49
CA ASN A 269 2.20 -3.22 9.71
C ASN A 269 1.09 -3.18 8.65
N ILE A 270 0.63 -1.99 8.23
CA ILE A 270 -0.33 -1.81 7.13
C ILE A 270 0.19 -2.47 5.85
N SER A 271 1.45 -2.27 5.49
CA SER A 271 2.05 -2.94 4.33
C SER A 271 2.13 -4.45 4.50
N VAL A 272 2.52 -4.96 5.68
CA VAL A 272 2.56 -6.40 5.96
C VAL A 272 1.17 -7.03 5.80
N ALA A 273 0.14 -6.41 6.37
CA ALA A 273 -1.23 -6.91 6.23
C ALA A 273 -1.79 -6.78 4.82
N THR A 274 -1.39 -5.75 4.08
CA THR A 274 -1.73 -5.62 2.66
C THR A 274 -1.11 -6.75 1.84
N VAL A 275 0.15 -7.14 2.10
CA VAL A 275 0.78 -8.29 1.44
C VAL A 275 0.05 -9.60 1.80
N ALA A 276 -0.32 -9.80 3.07
CA ALA A 276 -1.12 -10.95 3.48
C ALA A 276 -2.48 -10.98 2.76
N ALA A 277 -3.14 -9.83 2.63
CA ALA A 277 -4.41 -9.71 1.91
C ALA A 277 -4.28 -10.04 0.43
N ILE A 278 -3.20 -9.60 -0.23
CA ILE A 278 -2.88 -9.96 -1.62
C ILE A 278 -2.74 -11.48 -1.73
N ILE A 279 -1.88 -12.11 -0.92
CA ILE A 279 -1.66 -13.57 -0.96
C ILE A 279 -3.00 -14.32 -0.77
N LYS A 280 -3.78 -13.96 0.26
CA LYS A 280 -5.08 -14.57 0.55
C LYS A 280 -6.08 -14.43 -0.59
N SER A 281 -6.18 -13.26 -1.20
CA SER A 281 -7.12 -13.02 -2.29
C SER A 281 -6.84 -13.91 -3.50
N LYS A 282 -5.57 -14.27 -3.73
CA LYS A 282 -5.16 -15.08 -4.88
C LYS A 282 -5.09 -16.58 -4.57
N ALA A 283 -4.84 -16.98 -3.33
CA ALA A 283 -4.76 -18.38 -2.87
C ALA A 283 -6.09 -19.17 -2.99
N ILE A 284 -7.21 -18.50 -3.28
CA ILE A 284 -8.51 -19.13 -3.55
C ILE A 284 -8.51 -19.87 -4.91
N ASN A 285 -7.60 -19.52 -5.81
CA ASN A 285 -7.43 -20.19 -7.10
C ASN A 285 -6.31 -21.24 -7.00
N ILE A 286 -6.28 -22.25 -7.87
CA ILE A 286 -5.19 -23.26 -7.92
C ILE A 286 -4.41 -23.11 -9.23
N GLY A 287 -3.08 -22.88 -9.17
CA GLY A 287 -2.17 -22.95 -10.32
C GLY A 287 -1.03 -21.92 -10.36
N SER A 288 0.03 -22.20 -11.15
CA SER A 288 1.28 -21.41 -11.23
C SER A 288 1.13 -19.95 -11.67
N LYS A 289 0.02 -19.59 -12.33
CA LYS A 289 -0.28 -18.19 -12.72
C LYS A 289 -0.60 -17.27 -11.52
N ILE A 290 -0.77 -17.83 -10.32
CA ILE A 290 -1.10 -17.09 -9.10
C ILE A 290 0.07 -16.27 -8.58
N GLY A 291 1.27 -16.86 -8.53
CA GLY A 291 2.47 -16.17 -8.04
C GLY A 291 2.76 -14.89 -8.81
N LYS A 292 2.76 -14.95 -10.15
CA LYS A 292 2.94 -13.76 -10.99
C LYS A 292 1.92 -12.65 -10.71
N LYS A 293 0.67 -13.02 -10.41
CA LYS A 293 -0.37 -12.04 -10.04
C LYS A 293 -0.07 -11.38 -8.70
N ILE A 294 0.40 -12.15 -7.70
CA ILE A 294 0.83 -11.59 -6.40
C ILE A 294 1.93 -10.55 -6.62
N GLY A 295 2.99 -10.92 -7.37
CA GLY A 295 4.09 -10.01 -7.64
C GLY A 295 3.67 -8.75 -8.41
N THR A 296 2.79 -8.90 -9.41
CA THR A 296 2.23 -7.77 -10.18
C THR A 296 1.42 -6.83 -9.29
N THR A 297 0.52 -7.34 -8.45
CA THR A 297 -0.29 -6.52 -7.54
C THR A 297 0.59 -5.81 -6.50
N ILE A 298 1.60 -6.48 -5.94
CA ILE A 298 2.59 -5.84 -5.03
C ILE A 298 3.33 -4.71 -5.74
N GLY A 299 3.81 -4.95 -6.96
CA GLY A 299 4.47 -3.93 -7.78
C GLY A 299 3.57 -2.72 -8.05
N ALA A 300 2.29 -2.96 -8.37
CA ALA A 300 1.31 -1.91 -8.62
C ALA A 300 0.99 -1.09 -7.36
N VAL A 301 0.84 -1.72 -6.20
CA VAL A 301 0.47 -1.04 -4.94
C VAL A 301 1.65 -0.27 -4.33
N PHE A 302 2.82 -0.91 -4.23
CA PHE A 302 3.96 -0.38 -3.48
C PHE A 302 5.04 0.26 -4.35
N GLY A 303 5.00 0.02 -5.67
CA GLY A 303 5.89 0.68 -6.63
C GLY A 303 5.74 2.20 -6.60
N PRO A 304 6.73 2.96 -7.11
CA PRO A 304 6.75 4.43 -7.03
C PRO A 304 5.46 5.10 -7.52
N ILE A 305 4.87 4.57 -8.60
CA ILE A 305 3.63 5.13 -9.17
C ILE A 305 2.44 4.91 -8.23
N GLY A 306 2.17 3.67 -7.80
CA GLY A 306 1.08 3.37 -6.87
C GLY A 306 1.22 4.09 -5.53
N ALA A 307 2.44 4.13 -5.00
CA ALA A 307 2.76 4.87 -3.79
C ALA A 307 2.45 6.38 -3.97
N ALA A 308 2.92 7.00 -5.06
CA ALA A 308 2.63 8.40 -5.35
C ALA A 308 1.12 8.70 -5.43
N VAL A 309 0.35 7.81 -6.06
CA VAL A 309 -1.12 7.93 -6.13
C VAL A 309 -1.74 7.87 -4.75
N GLY A 310 -1.36 6.87 -3.95
CA GLY A 310 -1.89 6.69 -2.61
C GLY A 310 -1.57 7.89 -1.71
N HIS A 311 -0.34 8.39 -1.76
CA HIS A 311 0.08 9.58 -1.03
C HIS A 311 -0.68 10.83 -1.47
N PHE A 312 -0.83 11.05 -2.78
CA PHE A 312 -1.61 12.16 -3.33
C PHE A 312 -3.07 12.10 -2.86
N ALA A 313 -3.72 10.94 -2.99
CA ALA A 313 -5.07 10.71 -2.51
C ALA A 313 -5.18 10.98 -0.99
N GLY A 314 -4.19 10.54 -0.22
CA GLY A 314 -4.14 10.81 1.21
C GLY A 314 -4.03 12.31 1.55
N GLY A 315 -3.26 13.07 0.76
CA GLY A 315 -3.19 14.53 0.86
C GLY A 315 -4.53 15.23 0.56
N VAL A 316 -5.22 14.79 -0.50
CA VAL A 316 -6.57 15.25 -0.86
C VAL A 316 -7.55 15.00 0.29
N VAL A 317 -7.61 13.78 0.80
CA VAL A 317 -8.48 13.40 1.93
C VAL A 317 -8.16 14.22 3.17
N GLY A 318 -6.87 14.41 3.49
CA GLY A 318 -6.43 15.26 4.58
C GLY A 318 -6.94 16.71 4.44
N LYS A 319 -6.88 17.28 3.24
CA LYS A 319 -7.43 18.63 2.97
C LYS A 319 -8.95 18.66 3.10
N MET A 320 -9.66 17.60 2.71
CA MET A 320 -11.12 17.50 2.83
C MET A 320 -11.61 17.47 4.29
N ALA A 321 -10.79 17.08 5.26
CA ALA A 321 -11.09 17.29 6.69
C ALA A 321 -10.89 18.73 7.17
N GLY A 322 -10.54 19.63 6.26
CA GLY A 322 -10.30 21.05 6.51
C GLY A 322 -8.81 21.37 6.55
N THR A 323 -8.47 22.58 6.10
CA THR A 323 -7.08 23.04 5.93
C THR A 323 -6.23 22.88 7.18
N LYS A 324 -6.78 23.17 8.36
CA LYS A 324 -6.06 23.04 9.63
C LYS A 324 -5.69 21.58 9.94
N VAL A 325 -6.62 20.64 9.73
CA VAL A 325 -6.39 19.21 9.96
C VAL A 325 -5.41 18.68 8.92
N GLY A 326 -5.66 18.96 7.65
CA GLY A 326 -4.79 18.54 6.54
C GLY A 326 -3.35 19.03 6.69
N SER A 327 -3.13 20.31 7.01
CA SER A 327 -1.77 20.83 7.23
C SER A 327 -1.04 20.13 8.39
N LYS A 328 -1.77 19.78 9.46
CA LYS A 328 -1.20 19.05 10.60
C LYS A 328 -0.84 17.61 10.24
N ILE A 329 -1.64 16.96 9.41
CA ILE A 329 -1.36 15.64 8.85
C ILE A 329 -0.09 15.69 7.98
N ILE A 330 0.07 16.70 7.12
CA ILE A 330 1.26 16.87 6.28
C ILE A 330 2.51 17.15 7.12
N GLU A 331 2.44 18.00 8.14
CA GLU A 331 3.57 18.23 9.05
C GLU A 331 3.99 16.94 9.77
N THR A 332 3.00 16.15 10.20
CA THR A 332 3.22 14.84 10.81
C THR A 332 3.86 13.86 9.83
N ALA A 333 3.38 13.82 8.58
CA ALA A 333 3.98 13.02 7.52
C ALA A 333 5.47 13.35 7.35
N LYS A 334 5.86 14.62 7.28
CA LYS A 334 7.27 15.05 7.19
C LYS A 334 8.12 14.52 8.35
N ARG A 335 7.57 14.56 9.57
CA ARG A 335 8.23 14.07 10.78
C ARG A 335 8.38 12.54 10.76
N VAL A 336 7.35 11.81 10.35
CA VAL A 336 7.38 10.35 10.17
C VAL A 336 8.36 9.95 9.07
N GLY A 337 8.37 10.66 7.94
CA GLY A 337 9.34 10.47 6.85
C GLY A 337 10.78 10.71 7.30
N SER A 338 11.02 11.72 8.14
CA SER A 338 12.35 11.97 8.73
C SER A 338 12.79 10.86 9.69
N ALA A 339 11.85 10.31 10.48
CA ALA A 339 12.11 9.15 11.32
C ALA A 339 12.43 7.92 10.46
N ALA A 340 11.68 7.70 9.38
CA ALA A 340 11.93 6.62 8.42
C ALA A 340 13.32 6.73 7.78
N LYS A 341 13.69 7.92 7.27
CA LYS A 341 15.03 8.22 6.75
C LYS A 341 16.12 7.84 7.75
N SER A 342 15.94 8.19 9.02
CA SER A 342 16.89 7.88 10.08
C SER A 342 17.07 6.37 10.31
N VAL A 343 15.99 5.58 10.21
CA VAL A 343 16.07 4.11 10.34
C VAL A 343 16.76 3.51 9.12
N VAL A 344 16.39 3.91 7.90
CA VAL A 344 17.02 3.43 6.65
C VAL A 344 18.53 3.71 6.66
N SER A 345 18.94 4.93 7.01
CA SER A 345 20.36 5.28 7.07
C SER A 345 21.15 4.45 8.10
N ARG A 346 20.54 4.08 9.24
CA ARG A 346 21.20 3.22 10.24
C ARG A 346 21.46 1.82 9.69
N VAL A 347 20.52 1.26 8.94
CA VAL A 347 20.66 -0.05 8.30
C VAL A 347 21.78 -0.02 7.26
N ALA A 348 21.77 0.98 6.37
CA ALA A 348 22.81 1.15 5.35
C ALA A 348 24.21 1.36 5.96
N ASN A 349 24.32 2.19 7.00
CA ASN A 349 25.59 2.44 7.69
C ASN A 349 26.08 1.21 8.47
N GLY A 350 25.18 0.40 9.04
CA GLY A 350 25.51 -0.86 9.69
C GLY A 350 26.20 -1.84 8.73
N ALA A 351 25.63 -2.02 7.54
CA ALA A 351 26.21 -2.85 6.48
C ALA A 351 27.56 -2.32 5.98
N ARG A 352 27.65 -1.00 5.71
CA ARG A 352 28.90 -0.35 5.28
C ARG A 352 30.02 -0.46 6.31
N ASN A 353 29.71 -0.35 7.61
CA ASN A 353 30.70 -0.44 8.68
C ASN A 353 31.27 -1.86 8.84
N VAL A 354 30.46 -2.90 8.64
CA VAL A 354 30.93 -4.30 8.61
C VAL A 354 31.83 -4.52 7.39
N PHE A 355 31.40 -4.07 6.21
CA PHE A 355 32.20 -4.17 4.98
C PHE A 355 33.55 -3.42 5.09
N ASN A 356 33.56 -2.19 5.63
CA ASN A 356 34.79 -1.40 5.79
C ASN A 356 35.73 -2.02 6.83
N LYS A 357 35.22 -2.62 7.92
CA LYS A 357 36.04 -3.38 8.87
C LYS A 357 36.72 -4.58 8.20
N VAL A 358 35.96 -5.38 7.45
CA VAL A 358 36.49 -6.53 6.68
C VAL A 358 37.53 -6.06 5.65
N LYS A 359 37.25 -4.99 4.91
CA LYS A 359 38.18 -4.42 3.92
C LYS A 359 39.47 -3.87 4.55
N SER A 360 39.40 -3.27 5.74
CA SER A 360 40.58 -2.80 6.48
C SER A 360 41.44 -3.95 7.00
N PHE A 361 40.81 -5.07 7.37
CA PHE A 361 41.50 -6.29 7.78
C PHE A 361 42.31 -6.92 6.63
N PHE A 362 41.76 -6.93 5.41
CA PHE A 362 42.45 -7.44 4.21
C PHE A 362 43.44 -6.45 3.56
N ARG A 363 43.44 -5.17 3.96
CA ARG A 363 44.43 -4.17 3.51
C ARG A 363 45.62 -4.01 4.48
N GLY A 364 45.62 -4.77 5.57
CA GLY A 364 46.70 -4.82 6.57
C GLY A 364 47.68 -5.98 6.39
N TRP A 365 47.61 -6.73 5.28
CA TRP A 365 48.53 -7.81 4.91
C TRP A 365 49.24 -7.50 3.59
#